data_AF-A0A1R4KAF4-F1
#
_entry.id   AF-A0A1R4KAF4-F1
#
_cell.length_a   1.000
_cell.length_b   1.000
_cell.length_c   1.000
_cell.angle_alpha   90.00
_cell.angle_beta   90.00
_cell.angle_gamma   90.00
#
_symmetry.space_group_name_H-M   'P 1'
#
loop_
_entity.id
_entity.type
_entity.pdbx_description
1 polymer ?
#
loop_
_entity_poly.entity_id
_entity_poly.type
_entity_poly.pdbx_seq_one_letter_code
_entity_poly.pdbx_strand_id
1 'polypeptide(L)'
;MKNVLILMVVGLYLVACGFFIGVTDRAAMFDGVKWTDVGTLVVTSLGFIFGFYTYFQWLNNKRKEDSYLVAKRYIAAIDEIEENLHELRFHYDHICPTPGLMVEDKDVSIKRIEHLNIVWGNLYQARRNLYKSNRELSFWNVCLAKEAVEDYNYLNKSLDNISVISSVLNNQLFHFVSSRQNMDGVIREKQRFDELHDSVHKIIQHRVDCGFKSMFTFEI
;
A
#
# COMPACT_ATOMS: atom_id res chain seq x y z
N MET A 1 -9.46 23.88 7.85
CA MET A 1 -10.01 25.21 7.53
C MET A 1 -10.70 25.89 8.71
N LYS A 2 -11.62 25.23 9.43
CA LYS A 2 -12.37 25.82 10.57
C LYS A 2 -11.48 26.47 11.65
N ASN A 3 -10.38 25.81 12.03
CA ASN A 3 -9.48 26.31 13.08
C ASN A 3 -8.64 27.52 12.67
N VAL A 4 -8.30 27.63 11.37
CA VAL A 4 -7.58 28.79 10.81
C VAL A 4 -8.49 30.02 10.77
N LEU A 5 -9.76 29.82 10.43
CA LEU A 5 -10.77 30.87 10.45
C LEU A 5 -11.01 31.39 11.88
N ILE A 6 -11.04 30.49 12.87
CA ILE A 6 -11.16 30.85 14.28
C ILE A 6 -9.94 31.67 14.74
N LEU A 7 -8.72 31.26 14.40
CA LEU A 7 -7.51 32.01 14.75
C LEU A 7 -7.44 33.39 14.08
N MET A 8 -7.83 33.51 12.81
CA MET A 8 -7.95 34.79 12.13
C MET A 8 -9.00 35.69 12.80
N VAL A 9 -10.17 35.14 13.13
CA VAL A 9 -11.25 35.88 13.79
C VAL A 9 -10.84 36.32 15.19
N VAL A 10 -10.14 35.48 15.95
CA VAL A 10 -9.59 35.84 17.27
C VAL A 10 -8.51 36.90 17.14
N GLY A 11 -7.62 36.81 16.14
CA GLY A 11 -6.60 37.83 15.86
C GLY A 11 -7.23 39.18 15.50
N LEU A 12 -8.22 39.18 14.60
CA LEU A 12 -9.00 40.38 14.25
C LEU A 12 -9.78 40.93 15.44
N TYR A 13 -10.35 40.06 16.27
CA TYR A 13 -11.08 40.44 17.49
C TYR A 13 -10.15 41.10 18.50
N LEU A 14 -8.94 40.57 18.72
CA LEU A 14 -7.96 41.18 19.62
C LEU A 14 -7.45 42.53 19.11
N VAL A 15 -7.23 42.68 17.81
CA VAL A 15 -6.88 43.96 17.18
C VAL A 15 -8.04 44.96 17.31
N ALA A 16 -9.28 44.53 17.06
CA ALA A 16 -10.47 45.36 17.21
C ALA A 16 -10.67 45.77 18.68
N CYS A 17 -10.55 44.85 19.64
CA CYS A 17 -10.61 45.15 21.07
C CYS A 17 -9.50 46.13 21.48
N GLY A 18 -8.27 45.95 21.01
CA GLY A 18 -7.17 46.89 21.26
C GLY A 18 -7.46 48.29 20.70
N PHE A 19 -8.07 48.35 19.51
CA PHE A 19 -8.47 49.61 18.88
C PHE A 19 -9.64 50.28 19.64
N PHE A 20 -10.68 49.53 20.01
CA PHE A 20 -11.84 50.06 20.73
C PHE A 20 -11.52 50.47 22.17
N ILE A 21 -10.67 49.71 22.89
CA ILE A 21 -10.17 50.09 24.22
C ILE A 21 -9.33 51.38 24.13
N GLY A 22 -8.60 51.57 23.02
CA GLY A 22 -7.85 52.79 22.73
C GLY A 22 -8.69 54.02 22.42
N VAL A 23 -9.91 53.84 21.90
CA VAL A 23 -10.84 54.93 21.54
C VAL A 23 -11.68 55.39 22.75
N THR A 24 -11.85 54.55 23.77
CA THR A 24 -12.53 54.93 25.03
C THR A 24 -11.59 55.61 26.02
N ASP A 25 -11.53 56.93 25.96
CA ASP A 25 -11.20 57.88 27.05
C ASP A 25 -9.86 57.74 27.79
N ARG A 26 -8.79 57.32 27.09
CA ARG A 26 -7.41 57.62 27.53
C ARG A 26 -6.54 58.08 26.36
N ALA A 27 -6.63 59.37 26.02
CA ALA A 27 -5.68 60.04 25.12
C ALA A 27 -4.20 59.80 25.51
N ALA A 28 -3.92 59.53 26.81
CA ALA A 28 -2.59 59.25 27.33
C ALA A 28 -2.04 57.82 27.06
N MET A 29 -2.81 56.88 26.47
CA MET A 29 -2.27 55.55 26.13
C MET A 29 -1.45 55.52 24.83
N PHE A 30 -1.64 56.49 23.94
CA PHE A 30 -0.95 56.56 22.64
C PHE A 30 0.06 57.70 22.52
N ASP A 31 0.29 58.48 23.58
CA ASP A 31 1.23 59.62 23.63
C ASP A 31 2.74 59.23 23.51
N GLY A 32 3.03 57.99 23.12
CA GLY A 32 4.38 57.51 22.82
C GLY A 32 4.44 56.40 21.77
N VAL A 33 3.32 56.04 21.13
CA VAL A 33 3.28 54.96 20.13
C VAL A 33 3.57 55.55 18.76
N LYS A 34 4.72 55.22 18.18
CA LYS A 34 5.07 55.68 16.83
C LYS A 34 4.29 54.87 15.80
N TRP A 35 3.92 55.49 14.68
CA TRP A 35 3.30 54.80 13.53
C TRP A 35 4.12 53.58 13.05
N THR A 36 5.44 53.62 13.26
CA THR A 36 6.36 52.50 13.01
C THR A 36 6.08 51.28 13.89
N ASP A 37 5.60 51.46 15.11
CA ASP A 37 5.31 50.38 16.06
C ASP A 37 4.00 49.67 15.68
N VAL A 38 3.01 50.43 15.20
CA VAL A 38 1.78 49.88 14.62
C VAL A 38 2.08 49.15 13.31
N GLY A 39 2.91 49.74 12.44
CA GLY A 39 3.33 49.12 11.18
C GLY A 39 4.09 47.81 11.37
N THR A 40 5.03 47.77 12.33
CA THR A 40 5.76 46.54 12.66
C THR A 40 4.84 45.48 13.24
N LEU A 41 3.89 45.82 14.11
CA LEU A 41 2.92 44.85 14.65
C LEU A 41 2.02 44.24 13.54
N VAL A 42 1.58 45.04 12.58
CA VAL A 42 0.80 44.55 11.42
C VAL A 42 1.66 43.65 10.52
N VAL A 43 2.89 44.03 10.21
CA VAL A 43 3.78 43.21 9.37
C VAL A 43 4.15 41.89 10.07
N THR A 44 4.45 41.93 11.36
CA THR A 44 4.78 40.74 12.15
C THR A 44 3.58 39.80 12.27
N SER A 45 2.37 40.33 12.48
CA SER A 45 1.15 39.50 12.52
C SER A 45 0.82 38.86 11.18
N LEU A 46 0.96 39.60 10.06
CA LEU A 46 0.82 39.03 8.71
C LEU A 46 1.88 37.96 8.42
N GLY A 47 3.14 38.21 8.82
CA GLY A 47 4.23 37.22 8.70
C GLY A 47 3.94 35.94 9.49
N PHE A 48 3.39 36.07 10.70
CA PHE A 48 2.98 34.92 11.51
C PHE A 48 1.82 34.14 10.86
N ILE A 49 0.79 34.84 10.35
CA ILE A 49 -0.32 34.21 9.63
C ILE A 49 0.17 33.47 8.39
N PHE A 50 1.07 34.08 7.62
CA PHE A 50 1.66 33.46 6.43
C PHE A 50 2.51 32.23 6.79
N GLY A 51 3.35 32.33 7.81
CA GLY A 51 4.15 31.22 8.31
C GLY A 51 3.27 30.06 8.79
N PHE A 52 2.21 30.37 9.54
CA PHE A 52 1.24 29.39 10.01
C PHE A 52 0.50 28.72 8.83
N TYR A 53 -0.02 29.51 7.88
CA TYR A 53 -0.68 28.98 6.69
C TYR A 53 0.24 28.05 5.89
N THR A 54 1.48 28.48 5.65
CA THR A 54 2.49 27.71 4.92
C THR A 54 2.80 26.40 5.64
N TYR A 55 2.92 26.42 6.97
CA TYR A 55 3.14 25.21 7.77
C TYR A 55 1.98 24.22 7.66
N PHE A 56 0.73 24.66 7.78
CA PHE A 56 -0.43 23.77 7.66
C PHE A 56 -0.60 23.22 6.24
N GLN A 57 -0.32 24.04 5.22
CA GLN A 57 -0.31 23.58 3.83
C GLN A 57 0.77 22.52 3.62
N TRP A 58 1.98 22.74 4.13
CA TRP A 58 3.07 21.77 4.08
C TRP A 58 2.70 20.47 4.80
N LEU A 59 2.13 20.55 6.01
CA LEU A 59 1.71 19.38 6.79
C LEU A 59 0.65 18.56 6.06
N ASN A 60 -0.35 19.22 5.46
CA ASN A 60 -1.38 18.56 4.67
C ASN A 60 -0.81 17.88 3.42
N ASN A 61 0.11 18.55 2.72
CA ASN A 61 0.79 17.97 1.57
C ASN A 61 1.63 16.76 1.97
N LYS A 62 2.34 16.81 3.10
CA LYS A 62 3.12 15.68 3.61
C LYS A 62 2.26 14.48 3.93
N ARG A 63 1.15 14.69 4.65
CA ARG A 63 0.17 13.63 4.93
C ARG A 63 -0.38 12.99 3.64
N LYS A 64 -0.61 13.81 2.61
CA LYS A 64 -1.05 13.33 1.30
C LYS A 64 0.03 12.51 0.58
N GLU A 65 1.28 12.96 0.60
CA GLU A 65 2.41 12.19 0.06
C GLU A 65 2.56 10.82 0.75
N ASP A 66 2.48 10.78 2.08
CA ASP A 66 2.58 9.53 2.85
C ASP A 66 1.42 8.58 2.54
N SER A 67 0.20 9.09 2.40
CA SER A 67 -0.96 8.28 1.99
C SER A 67 -0.78 7.62 0.62
N TYR A 68 -0.20 8.35 -0.35
CA TYR A 68 0.12 7.79 -1.66
C TYR A 68 1.24 6.77 -1.59
N LEU A 69 2.24 6.99 -0.71
CA LEU A 69 3.33 6.04 -0.52
C LEU A 69 2.80 4.70 0.01
N VAL A 70 1.84 4.71 0.94
CA VAL A 70 1.23 3.48 1.46
C VAL A 70 0.39 2.76 0.41
N ALA A 71 -0.38 3.49 -0.40
CA ALA A 71 -1.07 2.90 -1.55
C ALA A 71 -0.11 2.25 -2.56
N LYS A 72 1.05 2.89 -2.82
CA LYS A 72 2.11 2.29 -3.65
C LYS A 72 2.71 1.03 -3.03
N ARG A 73 2.93 0.99 -1.72
CA ARG A 73 3.41 -0.21 -1.02
C ARG A 73 2.42 -1.37 -1.13
N TYR A 74 1.12 -1.09 -1.05
CA TYR A 74 0.09 -2.08 -1.27
C TYR A 74 0.17 -2.68 -2.68
N ILE A 75 0.31 -1.83 -3.72
CA ILE A 75 0.47 -2.30 -5.10
C ILE A 75 1.74 -3.13 -5.26
N ALA A 76 2.87 -2.62 -4.74
CA ALA A 76 4.15 -3.31 -4.83
C ALA A 76 4.11 -4.71 -4.18
N ALA A 77 3.36 -4.87 -3.08
CA ALA A 77 3.18 -6.18 -2.46
C ALA A 77 2.36 -7.14 -3.33
N ILE A 78 1.39 -6.65 -4.11
CA ILE A 78 0.67 -7.48 -5.09
C ILE A 78 1.59 -7.86 -6.26
N ASP A 79 2.41 -6.94 -6.73
CA ASP A 79 3.34 -7.20 -7.83
C ASP A 79 4.41 -8.24 -7.41
N GLU A 80 4.92 -8.14 -6.18
CA GLU A 80 5.82 -9.15 -5.59
C GLU A 80 5.14 -10.54 -5.50
N ILE A 81 3.83 -10.60 -5.21
CA ILE A 81 3.07 -11.84 -5.24
C ILE A 81 2.99 -12.41 -6.66
N GLU A 82 2.70 -11.58 -7.66
CA GLU A 82 2.63 -11.99 -9.08
C GLU A 82 3.96 -12.56 -9.56
N GLU A 83 5.07 -11.90 -9.25
CA GLU A 83 6.42 -12.34 -9.63
C GLU A 83 6.77 -13.70 -9.02
N ASN A 84 6.53 -13.89 -7.71
CA ASN A 84 6.77 -15.17 -7.05
C ASN A 84 5.86 -16.29 -7.60
N LEU A 85 4.60 -15.98 -7.95
CA LEU A 85 3.69 -16.96 -8.56
C LEU A 85 4.16 -17.38 -9.96
N HIS A 86 4.62 -16.43 -10.76
CA HIS A 86 5.20 -16.72 -12.07
C HIS A 86 6.46 -17.56 -11.96
N GLU A 87 7.33 -17.27 -10.99
CA GLU A 87 8.54 -18.04 -10.74
C GLU A 87 8.19 -19.49 -10.33
N LEU A 88 7.25 -19.68 -9.40
CA LEU A 88 6.74 -21.02 -9.05
C LEU A 88 6.22 -21.76 -10.27
N ARG A 89 5.38 -21.12 -11.08
CA ARG A 89 4.81 -21.71 -12.30
C ARG A 89 5.91 -22.14 -13.27
N PHE A 90 6.87 -21.26 -13.53
CA PHE A 90 8.01 -21.54 -14.41
C PHE A 90 8.76 -22.79 -13.95
N HIS A 91 9.10 -22.90 -12.67
CA HIS A 91 9.79 -24.08 -12.16
C HIS A 91 8.93 -25.35 -12.21
N TYR A 92 7.62 -25.24 -11.94
CA TYR A 92 6.70 -26.36 -12.06
C TYR A 92 6.57 -26.88 -13.50
N ASP A 93 6.52 -26.01 -14.50
CA ASP A 93 6.43 -26.40 -15.91
C ASP A 93 7.63 -27.22 -16.39
N HIS A 94 8.80 -27.05 -15.76
CA HIS A 94 10.03 -27.76 -16.10
C HIS A 94 10.25 -29.07 -15.35
N ILE A 95 9.57 -29.29 -14.21
CA ILE A 95 9.76 -30.49 -13.38
C ILE A 95 8.56 -31.42 -13.39
N CYS A 96 7.34 -30.88 -13.60
CA CYS A 96 6.13 -31.67 -13.61
C CYS A 96 6.05 -32.51 -14.89
N PRO A 97 5.67 -33.80 -14.79
CA PRO A 97 5.61 -34.70 -15.94
C PRO A 97 4.55 -34.22 -16.94
N THR A 98 4.99 -33.85 -18.14
CA THR A 98 4.15 -33.40 -19.26
C THR A 98 4.58 -34.12 -20.53
N PRO A 99 3.65 -34.50 -21.45
CA PRO A 99 4.03 -35.14 -22.70
C PRO A 99 5.07 -34.32 -23.47
N GLY A 100 6.18 -34.96 -23.85
CA GLY A 100 7.27 -34.32 -24.59
C GLY A 100 8.33 -33.61 -23.74
N LEU A 101 8.17 -33.54 -22.42
CA LEU A 101 9.19 -32.97 -21.52
C LEU A 101 10.33 -33.98 -21.29
N MET A 102 11.57 -33.52 -21.45
CA MET A 102 12.75 -34.32 -21.12
C MET A 102 12.89 -34.45 -19.60
N VAL A 103 13.09 -35.67 -19.12
CA VAL A 103 13.29 -35.92 -17.69
C VAL A 103 14.64 -35.35 -17.27
N GLU A 104 14.62 -34.34 -16.39
CA GLU A 104 15.83 -33.75 -15.80
C GLU A 104 16.59 -34.76 -14.94
N ASP A 105 17.89 -34.52 -14.80
CA ASP A 105 18.73 -35.25 -13.86
C ASP A 105 18.24 -35.08 -12.41
N LYS A 106 18.49 -36.10 -11.58
CA LYS A 106 17.99 -36.15 -10.20
C LYS A 106 18.57 -35.00 -9.36
N ASP A 107 19.85 -34.68 -9.50
CA ASP A 107 20.50 -33.65 -8.69
C ASP A 107 20.02 -32.25 -9.07
N VAL A 108 19.76 -32.03 -10.37
CA VAL A 108 19.15 -30.80 -10.88
C VAL A 108 17.71 -30.64 -10.37
N SER A 109 16.93 -31.73 -10.41
CA SER A 109 15.54 -31.74 -9.95
C SER A 109 15.45 -31.43 -8.46
N ILE A 110 16.35 -31.96 -7.63
CA ILE A 110 16.39 -31.67 -6.18
C ILE A 110 16.69 -30.20 -5.92
N LYS A 111 17.70 -29.62 -6.58
CA LYS A 111 18.01 -28.18 -6.46
C LYS A 111 16.85 -27.29 -6.88
N ARG A 112 16.11 -27.69 -7.90
CA ARG A 112 14.90 -26.98 -8.35
C ARG A 112 13.78 -27.04 -7.30
N ILE A 113 13.61 -28.17 -6.62
CA ILE A 113 12.64 -28.31 -5.50
C ILE A 113 13.05 -27.46 -4.30
N GLU A 114 14.35 -27.40 -3.98
CA GLU A 114 14.86 -26.51 -2.94
C GLU A 114 14.56 -25.04 -3.27
N HIS A 115 14.80 -24.63 -4.52
CA HIS A 115 14.45 -23.30 -5.01
C HIS A 115 12.95 -23.02 -4.93
N LEU A 116 12.10 -23.96 -5.34
CA LEU A 116 10.64 -23.87 -5.20
C LEU A 116 10.20 -23.62 -3.74
N ASN A 117 10.87 -24.23 -2.76
CA ASN A 117 10.59 -23.99 -1.35
C ASN A 117 11.00 -22.59 -0.90
N ILE A 118 12.10 -22.03 -1.43
CA ILE A 118 12.53 -20.66 -1.18
C ILE A 118 11.50 -19.67 -1.74
N VAL A 119 11.11 -19.83 -3.01
CA VAL A 119 10.11 -18.98 -3.67
C VAL A 119 8.75 -19.08 -2.98
N TRP A 120 8.35 -20.27 -2.54
CA TRP A 120 7.15 -20.45 -1.73
C TRP A 120 7.22 -19.70 -0.39
N GLY A 121 8.39 -19.70 0.27
CA GLY A 121 8.64 -18.88 1.45
C GLY A 121 8.55 -17.37 1.17
N ASN A 122 9.07 -16.92 0.03
CA ASN A 122 8.99 -15.53 -0.41
C ASN A 122 7.54 -15.11 -0.69
N LEU A 123 6.76 -15.96 -1.38
CA LEU A 123 5.33 -15.74 -1.62
C LEU A 123 4.56 -15.53 -0.31
N TYR A 124 4.87 -16.33 0.72
CA TYR A 124 4.26 -16.17 2.03
C TYR A 124 4.61 -14.81 2.68
N GLN A 125 5.86 -14.35 2.55
CA GLN A 125 6.27 -13.03 3.04
C GLN A 125 5.60 -11.89 2.26
N ALA A 126 5.55 -11.97 0.93
CA ALA A 126 4.89 -10.99 0.07
C ALA A 126 3.39 -10.85 0.44
N ARG A 127 2.72 -11.98 0.68
CA ARG A 127 1.34 -11.98 1.19
C ARG A 127 1.22 -11.31 2.56
N ARG A 128 2.15 -11.57 3.49
CA ARG A 128 2.16 -10.88 4.79
C ARG A 128 2.37 -9.37 4.64
N ASN A 129 3.20 -8.95 3.70
CA ASN A 129 3.39 -7.54 3.35
C ASN A 129 2.11 -6.92 2.79
N LEU A 130 1.34 -7.66 2.00
CA LEU A 130 0.02 -7.21 1.52
C LEU A 130 -0.96 -6.98 2.67
N TYR A 131 -1.06 -7.91 3.64
CA TYR A 131 -1.88 -7.72 4.85
C TYR A 131 -1.46 -6.49 5.66
N LYS A 132 -0.15 -6.32 5.85
CA LYS A 132 0.40 -5.18 6.59
C LYS A 132 0.07 -3.86 5.88
N SER A 133 0.28 -3.80 4.56
CA SER A 133 0.02 -2.63 3.74
C SER A 133 -1.46 -2.27 3.73
N ASN A 134 -2.35 -3.27 3.63
CA ASN A 134 -3.80 -3.05 3.71
C ASN A 134 -4.21 -2.40 5.04
N ARG A 135 -3.64 -2.88 6.17
CA ARG A 135 -3.89 -2.28 7.49
C ARG A 135 -3.34 -0.85 7.59
N GLU A 136 -2.20 -0.57 6.97
CA GLU A 136 -1.61 0.76 6.94
C GLU A 136 -2.45 1.76 6.12
N LEU A 137 -3.22 1.32 5.11
CA LEU A 137 -4.09 2.21 4.33
C LEU A 137 -5.06 2.98 5.23
N SER A 138 -5.77 2.27 6.11
CA SER A 138 -6.74 2.89 7.02
C SER A 138 -6.09 3.86 8.00
N PHE A 139 -4.84 3.61 8.42
CA PHE A 139 -4.08 4.53 9.28
C PHE A 139 -3.82 5.88 8.58
N TRP A 140 -3.66 5.88 7.26
CA TRP A 140 -3.42 7.08 6.45
C TRP A 140 -4.68 7.65 5.79
N ASN A 141 -5.87 7.29 6.28
CA ASN A 141 -7.17 7.70 5.72
C ASN A 141 -7.31 7.32 4.23
N VAL A 142 -6.77 6.17 3.85
CA VAL A 142 -6.96 5.57 2.53
C VAL A 142 -7.81 4.32 2.70
N CYS A 143 -8.86 4.22 1.89
CA CYS A 143 -9.75 3.07 1.86
C CYS A 143 -9.69 2.40 0.49
N LEU A 144 -9.80 1.08 0.44
CA LEU A 144 -10.03 0.39 -0.82
C LEU A 144 -11.47 0.65 -1.28
N ALA A 145 -11.67 0.81 -2.59
CA ALA A 145 -13.00 0.82 -3.19
C ALA A 145 -13.68 -0.53 -2.97
N LYS A 146 -15.02 -0.55 -2.99
CA LYS A 146 -15.81 -1.75 -2.68
C LYS A 146 -15.39 -2.98 -3.52
N GLU A 147 -15.24 -2.79 -4.84
CA GLU A 147 -14.79 -3.84 -5.76
C GLU A 147 -13.36 -4.32 -5.41
N ALA A 148 -12.45 -3.39 -5.11
CA ALA A 148 -11.08 -3.72 -4.71
C ALA A 148 -11.00 -4.47 -3.36
N VAL A 149 -11.97 -4.29 -2.46
CA VAL A 149 -12.09 -5.08 -1.22
C VAL A 149 -12.50 -6.51 -1.52
N GLU A 150 -13.43 -6.71 -2.44
CA GLU A 150 -13.86 -8.04 -2.88
C GLU A 150 -12.69 -8.79 -3.54
N ASP A 151 -11.96 -8.11 -4.44
CA ASP A 151 -10.74 -8.62 -5.07
C ASP A 151 -9.66 -8.98 -4.03
N TYR A 152 -9.43 -8.12 -3.04
CA TYR A 152 -8.47 -8.37 -1.96
C TYR A 152 -8.81 -9.64 -1.17
N ASN A 153 -10.08 -9.83 -0.81
CA ASN A 153 -10.52 -11.00 -0.06
C ASN A 153 -10.40 -12.28 -0.89
N TYR A 154 -10.78 -12.22 -2.16
CA TYR A 154 -10.66 -13.35 -3.08
C TYR A 154 -9.19 -13.71 -3.33
N LEU A 155 -8.33 -12.71 -3.55
CA LEU A 155 -6.89 -12.88 -3.74
C LEU A 155 -6.28 -13.62 -2.54
N ASN A 156 -6.56 -13.17 -1.32
CA ASN A 156 -6.04 -13.83 -0.12
C ASN A 156 -6.50 -15.29 0.01
N LYS A 157 -7.78 -15.57 -0.26
CA LYS A 157 -8.32 -16.94 -0.25
C LYS A 157 -7.66 -17.81 -1.32
N SER A 158 -7.40 -17.25 -2.50
CA SER A 158 -6.72 -17.95 -3.58
C SER A 158 -5.26 -18.24 -3.23
N LEU A 159 -4.56 -17.29 -2.60
CA LEU A 159 -3.20 -17.48 -2.11
C LEU A 159 -3.10 -18.51 -0.99
N ASP A 160 -4.10 -18.62 -0.10
CA ASP A 160 -4.19 -19.73 0.86
C ASP A 160 -4.22 -21.08 0.14
N ASN A 161 -5.11 -21.21 -0.84
CA ASN A 161 -5.24 -22.45 -1.61
C ASN A 161 -3.96 -22.77 -2.38
N ILE A 162 -3.35 -21.77 -3.03
CA ILE A 162 -2.07 -21.94 -3.74
C ILE A 162 -0.99 -22.42 -2.76
N SER A 163 -0.89 -21.83 -1.57
CA SER A 163 0.11 -22.24 -0.59
C SER A 163 -0.05 -23.71 -0.18
N VAL A 164 -1.27 -24.18 0.00
CA VAL A 164 -1.54 -25.60 0.32
C VAL A 164 -1.16 -26.50 -0.86
N ILE A 165 -1.60 -26.16 -2.07
CA ILE A 165 -1.34 -26.95 -3.28
C ILE A 165 0.17 -26.97 -3.58
N SER A 166 0.87 -25.85 -3.48
CA SER A 166 2.33 -25.77 -3.66
C SER A 166 3.08 -26.64 -2.65
N SER A 167 2.65 -26.67 -1.39
CA SER A 167 3.26 -27.55 -0.38
C SER A 167 3.05 -29.04 -0.72
N VAL A 168 1.83 -29.42 -1.11
CA VAL A 168 1.53 -30.79 -1.54
C VAL A 168 2.32 -31.16 -2.78
N LEU A 169 2.36 -30.28 -3.79
CA LEU A 169 3.04 -30.49 -5.05
C LEU A 169 4.56 -30.61 -4.86
N ASN A 170 5.18 -29.74 -4.04
CA ASN A 170 6.62 -29.82 -3.73
C ASN A 170 6.97 -31.17 -3.07
N ASN A 171 6.15 -31.63 -2.13
CA ASN A 171 6.35 -32.92 -1.47
C ASN A 171 6.17 -34.09 -2.45
N GLN A 172 5.12 -34.05 -3.28
CA GLN A 172 4.88 -35.09 -4.29
C GLN A 172 6.01 -35.12 -5.33
N LEU A 173 6.52 -33.97 -5.76
CA LEU A 173 7.66 -33.87 -6.67
C LEU A 173 8.93 -34.46 -6.06
N PHE A 174 9.20 -34.22 -4.79
CA PHE A 174 10.35 -34.83 -4.09
C PHE A 174 10.28 -36.37 -4.12
N HIS A 175 9.11 -36.93 -3.81
CA HIS A 175 8.90 -38.38 -3.88
C HIS A 175 8.94 -38.91 -5.31
N PHE A 176 8.38 -38.18 -6.28
CA PHE A 176 8.39 -38.53 -7.70
C PHE A 176 9.80 -38.55 -8.28
N VAL A 177 10.63 -37.56 -7.99
CA VAL A 177 12.04 -37.51 -8.42
C VAL A 177 12.85 -38.67 -7.83
N SER A 178 12.52 -39.08 -6.60
CA SER A 178 13.24 -40.14 -5.89
C SER A 178 12.82 -41.57 -6.29
N SER A 179 11.53 -41.79 -6.56
CA SER A 179 10.94 -43.13 -6.73
C SER A 179 10.17 -43.33 -8.03
N ARG A 180 9.91 -42.26 -8.79
CA ARG A 180 9.08 -42.21 -10.01
C ARG A 180 7.64 -42.70 -9.81
N GLN A 181 7.16 -42.72 -8.57
CA GLN A 181 5.79 -43.10 -8.22
C GLN A 181 4.86 -41.89 -8.15
N ASN A 182 3.54 -42.13 -8.27
CA ASN A 182 2.48 -41.13 -8.13
C ASN A 182 2.50 -39.99 -9.17
N MET A 183 2.79 -40.32 -10.43
CA MET A 183 2.77 -39.37 -11.56
C MET A 183 1.41 -38.67 -11.72
N ASP A 184 0.32 -39.42 -11.64
CA ASP A 184 -1.03 -38.88 -11.81
C ASP A 184 -1.41 -37.87 -10.71
N GLY A 185 -0.89 -38.07 -9.49
CA GLY A 185 -1.05 -37.12 -8.40
C GLY A 185 -0.38 -35.79 -8.71
N VAL A 186 0.88 -35.83 -9.16
CA VAL A 186 1.64 -34.61 -9.54
C VAL A 186 0.92 -33.85 -10.65
N ILE A 187 0.45 -34.55 -11.69
CA ILE A 187 -0.27 -33.92 -12.81
C ILE A 187 -1.55 -33.22 -12.33
N ARG A 188 -2.33 -33.88 -11.46
CA ARG A 188 -3.57 -33.32 -10.92
C ARG A 188 -3.30 -32.07 -10.07
N GLU A 189 -2.34 -32.12 -9.16
CA GLU A 189 -2.04 -30.96 -8.30
C GLU A 189 -1.41 -29.81 -9.10
N LYS A 190 -0.64 -30.11 -10.15
CA LYS A 190 -0.14 -29.10 -11.10
C LYS A 190 -1.27 -28.41 -11.86
N GLN A 191 -2.23 -29.17 -12.40
CA GLN A 191 -3.42 -28.59 -13.05
C GLN A 191 -4.19 -27.68 -12.09
N ARG A 192 -4.35 -28.12 -10.83
CA ARG A 192 -5.02 -27.32 -9.81
C ARG A 192 -4.27 -26.03 -9.48
N PHE A 193 -2.94 -26.09 -9.43
CA PHE A 193 -2.10 -24.91 -9.26
C PHE A 193 -2.30 -23.93 -10.43
N ASP A 194 -2.32 -24.41 -11.67
CA ASP A 194 -2.48 -23.57 -12.87
C ASP A 194 -3.85 -22.87 -12.91
N GLU A 195 -4.93 -23.57 -12.56
CA GLU A 195 -6.27 -22.96 -12.43
C GLU A 195 -6.30 -21.82 -11.42
N LEU A 196 -5.66 -22.01 -10.27
CA LEU A 196 -5.59 -21.02 -9.21
C LEU A 196 -4.69 -19.84 -9.60
N HIS A 197 -3.53 -20.13 -10.20
CA HIS A 197 -2.62 -19.13 -10.74
C HIS A 197 -3.35 -18.24 -11.76
N ASP A 198 -4.04 -18.83 -12.73
CA ASP A 198 -4.76 -18.07 -13.76
C ASP A 198 -5.92 -17.25 -13.18
N SER A 199 -6.57 -17.77 -12.13
CA SER A 199 -7.60 -17.02 -11.39
C SER A 199 -7.02 -15.78 -10.69
N VAL A 200 -5.85 -15.92 -10.05
CA VAL A 200 -5.15 -14.81 -9.41
C VAL A 200 -4.65 -13.81 -10.44
N HIS A 201 -4.02 -14.29 -11.52
CA HIS A 201 -3.51 -13.43 -12.58
C HIS A 201 -4.63 -12.59 -13.22
N LYS A 202 -5.82 -13.15 -13.47
CA LYS A 202 -6.97 -12.39 -13.97
C LYS A 202 -7.35 -11.21 -13.07
N ILE A 203 -7.30 -11.37 -11.75
CA ILE A 203 -7.62 -10.30 -10.80
C ILE A 203 -6.53 -9.23 -10.81
N ILE A 204 -5.27 -9.65 -10.88
CA ILE A 204 -4.14 -8.72 -10.95
C ILE A 204 -4.16 -7.93 -12.26
N GLN A 205 -4.54 -8.55 -13.37
CA GLN A 205 -4.72 -7.87 -14.66
C GLN A 205 -5.94 -6.93 -14.65
N HIS A 206 -7.09 -7.37 -14.13
CA HIS A 206 -8.27 -6.53 -13.95
C HIS A 206 -7.94 -5.25 -13.16
N ARG A 207 -7.17 -5.39 -12.08
CA ARG A 207 -6.65 -4.27 -11.30
C ARG A 207 -5.83 -3.28 -12.14
N VAL A 208 -4.94 -3.78 -13.00
CA VAL A 208 -4.12 -2.94 -13.89
C VAL A 208 -5.00 -2.17 -14.86
N ASP A 209 -6.03 -2.81 -15.42
CA ASP A 209 -6.98 -2.20 -16.36
C ASP A 209 -7.83 -1.10 -15.69
N CYS A 210 -8.30 -1.33 -14.46
CA CYS A 210 -9.09 -0.34 -13.72
C CYS A 210 -8.25 0.87 -13.25
N GLY A 211 -6.94 0.68 -13.05
CA GLY A 211 -5.98 1.72 -12.72
C GLY A 211 -6.04 2.25 -11.28
N PHE A 212 -5.03 3.05 -10.91
CA PHE A 212 -4.81 3.47 -9.52
C PHE A 212 -5.99 4.21 -8.85
N LYS A 213 -6.71 5.05 -9.62
CA LYS A 213 -7.76 5.92 -9.07
C LYS A 213 -9.05 5.17 -8.71
N SER A 214 -9.33 4.04 -9.35
CA SER A 214 -10.52 3.24 -9.07
C SER A 214 -10.33 2.35 -7.84
N MET A 215 -9.09 2.01 -7.49
CA MET A 215 -8.78 1.16 -6.34
C MET A 215 -8.86 1.86 -4.99
N PHE A 216 -8.48 3.14 -4.91
CA PHE A 216 -8.29 3.83 -3.64
C PHE A 216 -9.17 5.07 -3.52
N THR A 217 -9.80 5.20 -2.35
CA THR A 217 -10.50 6.40 -1.91
C THR A 217 -9.66 7.09 -0.84
N PHE A 218 -9.36 8.38 -1.05
CA PHE A 218 -8.54 9.19 -0.13
C PHE A 218 -9.46 10.15 0.65
N GLU A 219 -9.54 9.98 1.98
CA GLU A 219 -10.39 10.79 2.88
C GLU A 219 -9.61 11.94 3.56
N ILE A 220 -8.74 12.62 2.80
CA ILE A 220 -7.73 13.57 3.32
C ILE A 220 -8.25 15.00 3.45
#